data_AF-A0A077F6Z3-F1
#
_entry.id   AF-A0A077F6Z3-F1
#
_cell.length_a   1.000
_cell.length_b   1.000
_cell.length_c   1.000
_cell.angle_alpha   90.00
_cell.angle_beta   90.00
_cell.angle_gamma   90.00
#
_symmetry.space_group_name_H-M   'P 1'
#
loop_
_entity.id
_entity.type
_entity.pdbx_description
1 polymer ?
#
loop_
_entity_poly.entity_id
_entity_poly.type
_entity_poly.pdbx_seq_one_letter_code
_entity_poly.pdbx_strand_id
1 'polypeptide(L)'
;MTAEQHLTSDLFEVDKRLGLKPVVDFNTYLEKAFGDGPCRCSRCLAAAGDESGYEHAHSFELAGQKLHRRFATTAGSDVLMVLKKAWLSYTKAELPALGNLDLDTLRAFVEPQLHKRLVPLLLASGLARDVDGQLVLQAQAGD
;
A
#
# COMPACT_ATOMS: atom_id res chain seq x y z
N MET A 1 38.47 -4.33 31.63
CA MET A 1 37.73 -5.06 30.59
C MET A 1 36.25 -4.85 30.90
N THR A 2 35.66 -3.83 30.31
CA THR A 2 34.38 -3.25 30.73
C THR A 2 33.29 -3.58 29.72
N ALA A 3 32.25 -4.25 30.21
CA ALA A 3 31.06 -4.70 29.49
C ALA A 3 30.10 -3.53 29.15
N GLU A 4 30.63 -2.38 28.76
CA GLU A 4 29.87 -1.15 28.53
C GLU A 4 29.72 -0.78 27.05
N GLN A 5 30.34 -1.55 26.14
CA GLN A 5 30.36 -1.23 24.70
C GLN A 5 29.24 -1.90 23.85
N HIS A 6 28.39 -2.74 24.44
CA HIS A 6 27.38 -3.49 23.67
C HIS A 6 25.94 -2.96 23.81
N LEU A 7 25.66 -2.04 24.74
CA LEU A 7 24.28 -1.61 25.03
C LEU A 7 23.77 -0.44 24.17
N THR A 8 24.67 0.30 23.50
CA THR A 8 24.28 1.46 22.66
C THR A 8 24.17 1.14 21.17
N SER A 9 24.59 -0.04 20.73
CA SER A 9 24.63 -0.37 19.30
C SER A 9 23.30 -0.92 18.75
N ASP A 10 22.34 -1.26 19.62
CA ASP A 10 21.12 -1.99 19.25
C ASP A 10 19.86 -1.10 19.20
N LEU A 11 19.94 0.15 19.68
CA LEU A 11 18.79 1.06 19.70
C LEU A 11 18.45 1.69 18.33
N PHE A 12 19.35 1.57 17.36
CA PHE A 12 19.23 2.17 16.02
C PHE A 12 19.44 1.16 14.90
N GLU A 13 19.41 -0.15 15.18
CA GLU A 13 19.42 -1.16 14.12
C GLU A 13 18.10 -1.08 13.35
N VAL A 14 18.06 -0.19 12.36
CA VAL A 14 17.03 -0.16 11.34
C VAL A 14 17.10 -1.50 10.62
N ASP A 15 15.98 -2.22 10.61
CA ASP A 15 15.88 -3.51 9.95
C ASP A 15 16.44 -3.42 8.54
N LYS A 16 17.57 -4.10 8.31
CA LYS A 16 18.32 -4.03 7.04
C LYS A 16 17.46 -4.46 5.85
N ARG A 17 16.37 -5.21 6.09
CA ARG A 17 15.41 -5.63 5.07
C ARG A 17 14.65 -4.46 4.48
N LEU A 18 14.51 -3.35 5.20
CA LEU A 18 13.86 -2.13 4.71
C LEU A 18 14.62 -1.49 3.55
N GLY A 19 15.94 -1.68 3.48
CA GLY A 19 16.79 -1.24 2.37
C GLY A 19 16.79 -2.18 1.16
N LEU A 20 16.09 -3.33 1.21
CA LEU A 20 16.04 -4.24 0.07
C LEU A 20 15.28 -3.58 -1.09
N LYS A 21 15.84 -3.69 -2.29
CA LYS A 21 15.28 -3.06 -3.50
C LYS A 21 13.76 -3.27 -3.67
N PRO A 22 13.19 -4.48 -3.50
CA PRO A 22 11.74 -4.65 -3.63
C PRO A 22 10.91 -3.90 -2.59
N VAL A 23 11.43 -3.72 -1.37
CA VAL A 23 10.77 -2.94 -0.31
C VAL A 23 10.81 -1.45 -0.64
N VAL A 24 11.96 -0.94 -1.07
CA VAL A 24 12.12 0.45 -1.52
C VAL A 24 11.25 0.76 -2.74
N ASP A 25 11.23 -0.16 -3.71
CA ASP A 25 10.41 -0.04 -4.92
C ASP A 25 8.91 -0.01 -4.58
N PHE A 26 8.45 -0.79 -3.59
CA PHE A 26 7.06 -0.75 -3.14
C PHE A 26 6.67 0.56 -2.45
N ASN A 27 7.55 1.11 -1.59
CA ASN A 27 7.31 2.43 -0.97
C ASN A 27 7.24 3.55 -2.02
N THR A 28 8.16 3.53 -2.99
CA THR A 28 8.15 4.45 -4.13
C THR A 28 6.87 4.29 -4.97
N TYR A 29 6.44 3.05 -5.19
CA TYR A 29 5.21 2.75 -5.91
C TYR A 29 3.97 3.28 -5.16
N LEU A 30 3.87 3.05 -3.85
CA LEU A 30 2.78 3.52 -3.01
C LEU A 30 2.69 5.05 -2.96
N GLU A 31 3.84 5.72 -2.95
CA GLU A 31 3.88 7.18 -3.07
C GLU A 31 3.31 7.63 -4.42
N LYS A 32 3.77 7.01 -5.52
CA LYS A 32 3.38 7.37 -6.89
C LYS A 32 1.99 6.89 -7.31
N ALA A 33 1.37 5.97 -6.57
CA ALA A 33 0.03 5.46 -6.80
C ALA A 33 -1.05 6.55 -6.67
N PHE A 34 -0.70 7.67 -6.02
CA PHE A 34 -1.57 8.82 -5.84
C PHE A 34 -0.98 10.07 -6.51
N GLY A 35 -1.84 10.91 -7.06
CA GLY A 35 -1.53 12.28 -7.44
C GLY A 35 -2.22 13.29 -6.53
N ASP A 36 -1.79 14.54 -6.58
CA ASP A 36 -2.36 15.61 -5.77
C ASP A 36 -3.71 16.10 -6.33
N GLY A 37 -4.61 16.51 -5.43
CA GLY A 37 -5.91 17.07 -5.75
C GLY A 37 -6.98 16.01 -6.07
N PRO A 38 -8.22 16.44 -6.41
CA PRO A 38 -9.32 15.56 -6.74
C PRO A 38 -9.07 14.82 -8.05
N CYS A 39 -9.76 13.68 -8.25
CA CYS A 39 -9.68 12.95 -9.51
C CYS A 39 -10.19 13.80 -10.67
N ARG A 40 -9.46 13.78 -11.80
CA ARG A 40 -9.77 14.55 -13.01
C ARG A 40 -10.14 13.66 -14.20
N CYS A 41 -10.55 12.41 -13.96
CA CYS A 41 -11.04 11.56 -15.04
C CYS A 41 -12.37 12.11 -15.59
N SER A 42 -12.72 11.74 -16.82
CA SER A 42 -13.92 12.25 -17.51
C SER A 42 -15.21 12.06 -16.69
N ARG A 43 -15.34 10.92 -16.00
CA ARG A 43 -16.49 10.62 -15.14
C ARG A 43 -16.56 11.55 -13.92
N CYS A 44 -15.45 11.74 -13.19
CA CYS A 44 -15.39 12.66 -12.06
C CYS A 44 -15.65 14.11 -12.48
N LEU A 45 -15.14 14.55 -13.63
CA LEU A 45 -15.42 15.89 -14.14
C LEU A 45 -16.90 16.08 -14.49
N ALA A 46 -17.51 15.10 -15.15
CA ALA A 46 -18.93 15.15 -15.52
C ALA A 46 -19.87 15.12 -14.30
N ALA A 47 -19.49 14.42 -13.24
CA ALA A 47 -20.24 14.31 -11.99
C ALA A 47 -19.87 15.38 -10.94
N ALA A 48 -19.06 16.39 -11.31
CA ALA A 48 -18.55 17.41 -10.37
C ALA A 48 -17.85 16.82 -9.12
N GLY A 49 -17.21 15.66 -9.26
CA GLY A 49 -16.53 14.94 -8.18
C GLY A 49 -17.43 14.04 -7.34
N ASP A 50 -18.70 13.85 -7.69
CA ASP A 50 -19.57 12.87 -7.04
C ASP A 50 -19.17 11.43 -7.44
N GLU A 51 -18.88 10.62 -6.43
CA GLU A 51 -18.43 9.22 -6.55
C GLU A 51 -19.46 8.22 -6.00
N SER A 52 -20.68 8.67 -5.66
CA SER A 52 -21.72 7.84 -5.00
C SER A 52 -22.14 6.59 -5.77
N GLY A 53 -21.87 6.53 -7.08
CA GLY A 53 -22.14 5.37 -7.94
C GLY A 53 -20.90 4.58 -8.36
N TYR A 54 -19.74 4.86 -7.78
CA TYR A 54 -18.50 4.15 -8.12
C TYR A 54 -18.27 2.98 -7.18
N GLU A 55 -17.82 1.86 -7.73
CA GLU A 55 -17.43 0.68 -6.95
C GLU A 55 -16.21 0.95 -6.07
N HIS A 56 -15.29 1.79 -6.58
CA HIS A 56 -14.06 2.14 -5.90
C HIS A 56 -13.87 3.66 -5.91
N ALA A 57 -13.43 4.20 -4.78
CA ALA A 57 -13.12 5.61 -4.66
C ALA A 57 -11.97 6.02 -5.60
N HIS A 58 -12.08 7.21 -6.17
CA HIS A 58 -11.12 7.83 -7.05
C HIS A 58 -10.35 8.95 -6.36
N SER A 59 -11.00 9.67 -5.44
CA SER A 59 -10.44 10.77 -4.65
C SER A 59 -10.44 10.44 -3.16
N PHE A 60 -9.48 10.98 -2.42
CA PHE A 60 -9.26 10.66 -1.01
C PHE A 60 -8.83 11.91 -0.24
N GLU A 61 -9.24 12.01 1.02
CA GLU A 61 -8.74 13.00 1.98
C GLU A 61 -7.88 12.28 3.03
N LEU A 62 -6.55 12.29 2.85
CA LEU A 62 -5.62 11.50 3.67
C LEU A 62 -4.75 12.42 4.53
N ALA A 63 -5.11 12.53 5.82
CA ALA A 63 -4.45 13.41 6.79
C ALA A 63 -4.34 14.87 6.30
N GLY A 64 -5.48 15.44 5.90
CA GLY A 64 -5.58 16.84 5.42
C GLY A 64 -5.05 17.08 4.01
N GLN A 65 -4.63 16.03 3.29
CA GLN A 65 -4.22 16.12 1.90
C GLN A 65 -5.27 15.49 0.98
N LYS A 66 -5.74 16.27 0.02
CA LYS A 66 -6.59 15.79 -1.05
C LYS A 66 -5.75 15.12 -2.13
N LEU A 67 -6.03 13.84 -2.41
CA LEU A 67 -5.30 13.00 -3.35
C LEU A 67 -6.26 12.28 -4.28
N HIS A 68 -5.76 11.81 -5.42
CA HIS A 68 -6.51 10.92 -6.32
C HIS A 68 -5.68 9.71 -6.72
N ARG A 69 -6.36 8.59 -7.00
CA ARG A 69 -5.73 7.36 -7.50
C ARG A 69 -5.27 7.55 -8.95
N ARG A 70 -4.07 7.04 -9.27
CA ARG A 70 -3.57 6.93 -10.65
C ARG A 70 -3.91 5.57 -11.26
N PHE A 71 -5.03 5.49 -11.96
CA PHE A 71 -5.59 4.23 -12.51
C PHE A 71 -4.61 3.45 -13.39
N ALA A 72 -3.80 4.14 -14.20
CA ALA A 72 -2.92 3.54 -15.19
C ALA A 72 -1.86 2.57 -14.61
N THR A 73 -1.59 2.63 -13.31
CA THR A 73 -0.59 1.79 -12.65
C THR A 73 -1.11 1.14 -11.37
N THR A 74 -2.40 1.18 -11.11
CA THR A 74 -2.99 0.74 -9.83
C THR A 74 -4.12 -0.26 -10.04
N ALA A 75 -4.12 -1.01 -11.15
CA ALA A 75 -4.96 -2.20 -11.23
C ALA A 75 -4.58 -3.17 -10.10
N GLY A 76 -5.53 -3.98 -9.63
CA GLY A 76 -5.25 -4.92 -8.53
C GLY A 76 -4.12 -5.90 -8.86
N SER A 77 -3.97 -6.30 -10.12
CA SER A 77 -2.84 -7.08 -10.64
C SER A 77 -1.50 -6.36 -10.53
N ASP A 78 -1.44 -5.06 -10.88
CA ASP A 78 -0.24 -4.22 -10.72
C ASP A 78 0.16 -4.16 -9.25
N VAL A 79 -0.78 -3.80 -8.37
CA VAL A 79 -0.54 -3.68 -6.92
C VAL A 79 -0.07 -5.01 -6.36
N LEU A 80 -0.73 -6.13 -6.73
CA LEU A 80 -0.36 -7.47 -6.28
C LEU A 80 1.07 -7.83 -6.71
N MET A 81 1.46 -7.52 -7.95
CA MET A 81 2.77 -7.85 -8.47
C MET A 81 3.90 -7.16 -7.70
N VAL A 82 3.75 -5.86 -7.39
CA VAL A 82 4.77 -5.13 -6.63
C VAL A 82 4.75 -5.55 -5.16
N LEU A 83 3.56 -5.74 -4.57
CA LEU A 83 3.39 -6.17 -3.18
C LEU A 83 4.01 -7.55 -2.92
N LYS A 84 3.79 -8.54 -3.79
CA LYS A 84 4.37 -9.90 -3.66
C LYS A 84 5.89 -9.85 -3.55
N LYS A 85 6.56 -9.04 -4.37
CA LYS A 85 8.03 -8.92 -4.37
C LYS A 85 8.56 -8.31 -3.07
N ALA A 86 7.90 -7.25 -2.58
CA ALA A 86 8.26 -6.61 -1.31
C ALA A 86 8.02 -7.55 -0.13
N TRP A 87 6.84 -8.17 -0.10
CA TRP A 87 6.43 -9.13 0.91
C TRP A 87 7.42 -10.30 1.02
N LEU A 88 7.74 -10.96 -0.09
CA LEU A 88 8.70 -12.06 -0.12
C LEU A 88 10.09 -11.62 0.34
N SER A 89 10.52 -10.42 -0.09
CA SER A 89 11.84 -9.89 0.29
C SER A 89 11.95 -9.63 1.79
N TYR A 90 10.87 -9.12 2.41
CA TYR A 90 10.82 -8.77 3.83
C TYR A 90 10.57 -9.98 4.73
N THR A 91 9.55 -10.79 4.41
CA THR A 91 9.09 -11.91 5.26
C THR A 91 9.81 -13.22 4.98
N LYS A 92 10.45 -13.37 3.81
CA LYS A 92 10.97 -14.64 3.28
C LYS A 92 9.89 -15.71 3.06
N ALA A 93 8.63 -15.31 2.99
CA ALA A 93 7.48 -16.15 2.70
C ALA A 93 6.68 -15.58 1.52
N GLU A 94 5.95 -16.44 0.81
CA GLU A 94 5.03 -16.01 -0.25
C GLU A 94 3.82 -15.28 0.35
N LEU A 95 3.33 -14.25 -0.36
CA LEU A 95 2.06 -13.61 0.00
C LEU A 95 0.92 -14.56 -0.35
N PRO A 96 -0.01 -14.84 0.59
CA PRO A 96 -1.20 -15.66 0.29
C PRO A 96 -1.96 -15.11 -0.93
N ALA A 97 -2.43 -15.99 -1.80
CA ALA A 97 -3.19 -15.57 -2.98
C ALA A 97 -4.61 -15.07 -2.61
N LEU A 98 -5.14 -15.56 -1.49
CA LEU A 98 -6.48 -15.28 -0.98
C LEU A 98 -6.45 -15.30 0.55
N GLY A 99 -7.46 -14.69 1.16
CA GLY A 99 -7.65 -14.68 2.60
C GLY A 99 -7.18 -13.38 3.25
N ASN A 100 -7.09 -13.40 4.58
CA ASN A 100 -6.83 -12.20 5.37
C ASN A 100 -5.44 -11.64 5.09
N LEU A 101 -5.39 -10.35 4.78
CA LEU A 101 -4.16 -9.60 4.63
C LEU A 101 -3.70 -9.10 5.99
N ASP A 102 -2.50 -9.52 6.40
CA ASP A 102 -1.87 -9.04 7.62
C ASP A 102 -1.32 -7.62 7.41
N LEU A 103 -2.13 -6.63 7.78
CA LEU A 103 -1.79 -5.22 7.67
C LEU A 103 -0.62 -4.80 8.56
N ASP A 104 -0.36 -5.49 9.66
CA ASP A 104 0.73 -5.14 10.56
C ASP A 104 2.07 -5.54 9.93
N THR A 105 2.12 -6.70 9.27
CA THR A 105 3.27 -7.06 8.43
C THR A 105 3.47 -6.07 7.28
N LEU A 106 2.41 -5.59 6.60
CA LEU A 106 2.56 -4.54 5.57
C LEU A 106 3.17 -3.26 6.16
N ARG A 107 2.65 -2.80 7.29
CA ARG A 107 3.15 -1.59 7.96
C ARG A 107 4.62 -1.73 8.40
N ALA A 108 5.06 -2.93 8.73
CA ALA A 108 6.43 -3.19 9.17
C ALA A 108 7.49 -2.90 8.09
N PHE A 109 7.14 -2.99 6.80
CA PHE A 109 8.05 -2.66 5.69
C PHE A 109 7.65 -1.42 4.87
N VAL A 110 6.59 -0.72 5.27
CA VAL A 110 6.15 0.53 4.65
C VAL A 110 6.58 1.69 5.52
N GLU A 111 7.07 2.75 4.88
CA GLU A 111 7.49 3.97 5.56
C GLU A 111 6.29 4.61 6.31
N PRO A 112 6.46 5.04 7.57
CA PRO A 112 5.35 5.50 8.42
C PRO A 112 4.44 6.56 7.80
N GLN A 113 5.00 7.51 7.06
CA GLN A 113 4.27 8.58 6.39
C GLN A 113 3.36 8.08 5.25
N LEU A 114 3.63 6.87 4.73
CA LEU A 114 2.84 6.22 3.68
C LEU A 114 1.77 5.27 4.23
N HIS A 115 1.76 4.94 5.53
CA HIS A 115 0.77 4.03 6.13
C HIS A 115 -0.67 4.44 5.83
N LYS A 116 -0.95 5.75 5.83
CA LYS A 116 -2.26 6.31 5.50
C LYS A 116 -2.75 6.01 4.08
N ARG A 117 -1.85 5.62 3.16
CA ARG A 117 -2.15 5.32 1.76
C ARG A 117 -2.40 3.85 1.48
N LEU A 118 -2.04 2.95 2.40
CA LEU A 118 -2.13 1.50 2.20
C LEU A 118 -3.57 1.02 2.00
N VAL A 119 -4.43 1.22 3.00
CA VAL A 119 -5.83 0.77 2.94
C VAL A 119 -6.57 1.40 1.74
N PRO A 120 -6.47 2.72 1.49
CA PRO A 120 -7.04 3.33 0.30
C PRO A 120 -6.60 2.67 -1.01
N LEU A 121 -5.31 2.37 -1.17
CA LEU A 121 -4.81 1.73 -2.39
C LEU A 121 -5.34 0.30 -2.54
N LEU A 122 -5.31 -0.48 -1.46
CA LEU A 122 -5.72 -1.89 -1.47
C LEU A 122 -7.20 -2.05 -1.83
N LEU A 123 -8.05 -1.21 -1.25
CA LEU A 123 -9.49 -1.18 -1.54
C LEU A 123 -9.76 -0.62 -2.93
N ALA A 124 -9.19 0.54 -3.27
CA ALA A 124 -9.52 1.21 -4.53
C ALA A 124 -8.99 0.46 -5.75
N SER A 125 -7.91 -0.32 -5.62
CA SER A 125 -7.40 -1.18 -6.69
C SER A 125 -8.22 -2.43 -6.92
N GLY A 126 -9.15 -2.76 -6.01
CA GLY A 126 -9.87 -4.03 -5.99
C GLY A 126 -9.04 -5.23 -5.52
N LEU A 127 -7.79 -5.01 -5.10
CA LEU A 127 -6.91 -6.09 -4.62
C LEU A 127 -7.46 -6.74 -3.36
N ALA A 128 -7.99 -5.93 -2.45
CA ALA A 128 -8.62 -6.39 -1.22
C ALA A 128 -10.03 -5.81 -1.09
N ARG A 129 -10.85 -6.48 -0.30
CA ARG A 129 -12.12 -5.94 0.21
C ARG A 129 -12.11 -5.91 1.72
N ASP A 130 -12.87 -5.00 2.29
CA ASP A 130 -13.13 -4.98 3.73
C ASP A 130 -14.29 -5.95 4.04
N VAL A 131 -14.04 -6.90 4.95
CA VAL A 131 -15.03 -7.83 5.50
C VAL A 131 -14.93 -7.73 7.01
N ASP A 132 -15.95 -7.15 7.64
CA ASP A 132 -16.03 -6.97 9.10
C ASP A 132 -14.79 -6.30 9.74
N GLY A 133 -14.20 -5.32 9.03
CA GLY A 133 -13.00 -4.60 9.48
C GLY A 133 -11.68 -5.33 9.19
N GLN A 134 -11.73 -6.45 8.47
CA GLN A 134 -10.55 -7.17 8.00
C GLN A 134 -10.39 -7.02 6.50
N LEU A 135 -9.17 -6.70 6.04
CA LEU A 135 -8.88 -6.73 4.62
C LEU A 135 -8.65 -8.16 4.16
N VAL A 136 -9.43 -8.58 3.16
CA VAL A 136 -9.35 -9.91 2.55
C VAL A 136 -8.90 -9.77 1.11
N LEU A 137 -7.81 -10.43 0.76
CA LEU A 137 -7.30 -10.51 -0.61
C LEU A 137 -8.32 -11.23 -1.51
N GLN A 138 -8.50 -10.67 -2.70
CA GLN A 138 -9.42 -11.19 -3.71
C GLN A 138 -8.65 -11.82 -4.86
N ALA A 139 -9.27 -12.80 -5.51
CA ALA A 139 -8.73 -13.35 -6.75
C ALA A 139 -8.60 -12.23 -7.77
N GLN A 140 -7.39 -12.03 -8.29
CA GLN A 140 -7.18 -11.10 -9.38
C GLN A 140 -7.44 -11.84 -10.68
N ALA A 141 -8.21 -11.24 -11.59
CA ALA A 141 -8.30 -11.76 -12.95
C ALA A 141 -6.87 -11.80 -13.52
N GLY A 142 -6.43 -12.99 -13.92
CA GLY A 142 -5.24 -13.09 -14.75
C GLY A 142 -5.60 -12.52 -16.11
N ASP A 143 -4.80 -11.59 -16.61
CA ASP A 143 -4.84 -11.20 -18.03
C ASP A 143 -4.56 -12.43 -18.93
#